data_AF-A0A653AKG4-F1
#
_entry.id   AF-A0A653AKG4-F1
#
_cell.length_a   1.000
_cell.length_b   1.000
_cell.length_c   1.000
_cell.angle_alpha   90.00
_cell.angle_beta   90.00
_cell.angle_gamma   90.00
#
_symmetry.space_group_name_H-M   'P 1'
#
loop_
_entity.id
_entity.type
_entity.pdbx_description
1 polymer ?
#
loop_
_entity_poly.entity_id
_entity_poly.type
_entity_poly.pdbx_seq_one_letter_code
_entity_poly.pdbx_strand_id
1 'polypeptide(L)'
;MKTRNFLFLLMSVAILFTACKSNDPEVKPTGITLNKTTLTLVQKKTETLIATLTPTDATGTITWTSSNTAVATVDNNGLVTAVAAGTATVTASVNSLTATCEVTVESDGSYDPAASLTGSAYYPIILDAASSAKVQSKIVADLRPDEATKFLYVWENTYTAGTATGPNFYGEVEGWVSLVVGSVGWSGAGFNVQDATTIDKLADITANPTGYYLHIGIKSKDNAVHVIGLDGQSNVKFALGATAFNDNGTLIEPLADFKRDGEWHEIEIPMTTLKTNGLLYASGMGTKNVFWFLSGGVAGTTLDLDAVFIYKK
;
A
#
# COMPACT_ATOMS: atom_id res chain seq x y z
N MET A 1 -41.71 -58.70 -58.36
CA MET A 1 -41.16 -57.43 -58.89
C MET A 1 -39.68 -57.69 -59.17
N LYS A 2 -39.17 -57.93 -60.40
CA LYS A 2 -39.26 -57.20 -61.68
C LYS A 2 -38.68 -55.78 -61.67
N THR A 3 -37.41 -55.66 -62.12
CA THR A 3 -36.80 -54.58 -62.95
C THR A 3 -36.71 -53.15 -62.36
N ARG A 4 -35.75 -52.26 -62.72
CA ARG A 4 -34.69 -52.26 -63.75
C ARG A 4 -33.56 -51.25 -63.42
N ASN A 5 -32.42 -51.39 -64.11
CA ASN A 5 -31.26 -50.48 -64.24
C ASN A 5 -31.58 -48.97 -64.31
N PHE A 6 -30.65 -48.08 -63.91
CA PHE A 6 -29.83 -47.28 -64.86
C PHE A 6 -28.63 -46.50 -64.25
N LEU A 7 -27.80 -45.96 -65.16
CA LEU A 7 -26.52 -45.27 -65.04
C LEU A 7 -26.66 -43.73 -64.98
N PHE A 8 -25.87 -43.02 -64.16
CA PHE A 8 -25.38 -41.61 -64.29
C PHE A 8 -24.21 -41.42 -63.29
N LEU A 9 -23.11 -40.67 -63.47
CA LEU A 9 -22.56 -39.76 -64.49
C LEU A 9 -22.88 -38.24 -64.39
N LEU A 10 -21.80 -37.45 -64.16
CA LEU A 10 -21.55 -36.00 -64.40
C LEU A 10 -22.54 -34.93 -63.86
N MET A 11 -22.03 -34.06 -62.97
CA MET A 11 -21.82 -32.63 -63.31
C MET A 11 -20.90 -31.90 -62.32
N SER A 12 -19.90 -31.19 -62.84
CA SER A 12 -19.05 -30.25 -62.10
C SER A 12 -19.71 -28.87 -62.04
N VAL A 13 -19.97 -28.35 -60.84
CA VAL A 13 -20.47 -26.97 -60.65
C VAL A 13 -19.31 -26.07 -60.21
N ALA A 14 -18.90 -25.16 -61.10
CA ALA A 14 -17.95 -24.10 -60.76
C ALA A 14 -18.68 -22.99 -60.00
N ILE A 15 -18.32 -22.78 -58.73
CA ILE A 15 -18.88 -21.69 -57.91
C ILE A 15 -18.10 -20.41 -58.22
N LEU A 16 -18.75 -19.47 -58.91
CA LEU A 16 -18.25 -18.12 -59.14
C LEU A 16 -18.28 -17.33 -57.82
N PHE A 17 -17.11 -17.02 -57.27
CA PHE A 17 -16.99 -16.03 -56.18
C PHE A 17 -17.13 -14.62 -56.75
N THR A 18 -18.35 -14.09 -56.77
CA THR A 18 -18.61 -12.69 -57.11
C THR A 18 -18.15 -11.80 -55.95
N ALA A 19 -17.02 -11.12 -56.12
CA ALA A 19 -16.52 -10.15 -55.17
C ALA A 19 -17.33 -8.84 -55.21
N CYS A 20 -18.39 -8.75 -54.41
CA CYS A 20 -19.09 -7.49 -54.18
C CYS A 20 -18.21 -6.54 -53.33
N LYS A 21 -17.55 -5.58 -53.99
CA LYS A 21 -17.21 -4.31 -53.36
C LYS A 21 -18.49 -3.48 -53.23
N SER A 22 -19.14 -3.54 -52.08
CA SER A 22 -20.23 -2.63 -51.73
C SER A 22 -19.65 -1.24 -51.44
N ASN A 23 -19.80 -0.32 -52.40
CA ASN A 23 -19.53 1.11 -52.20
C ASN A 23 -20.70 1.77 -51.44
N ASP A 24 -21.02 1.26 -50.26
CA ASP A 24 -22.05 1.82 -49.38
C ASP A 24 -21.54 3.15 -48.80
N PRO A 25 -22.30 4.26 -48.84
CA PRO A 25 -21.89 5.51 -48.22
C PRO A 25 -21.70 5.34 -46.71
N GLU A 26 -20.55 5.80 -46.21
CA GLU A 26 -20.23 5.83 -44.78
C GLU A 26 -21.33 6.56 -43.98
N VAL A 27 -22.04 5.82 -43.13
CA VAL A 27 -23.09 6.39 -42.29
C VAL A 27 -22.43 7.16 -41.14
N LYS A 28 -22.65 8.47 -41.12
CA LYS A 28 -22.05 9.35 -40.11
C LYS A 28 -22.85 9.34 -38.81
N PRO A 29 -22.20 9.34 -37.63
CA PRO A 29 -22.90 9.42 -36.35
C PRO A 29 -23.54 10.79 -36.17
N THR A 30 -24.79 10.78 -35.72
CA THR A 30 -25.58 11.95 -35.30
C THR A 30 -25.72 12.04 -33.77
N GLY A 31 -25.38 10.95 -33.05
CA GLY A 31 -25.29 10.92 -31.60
C GLY A 31 -24.29 9.88 -31.10
N ILE A 32 -23.87 10.04 -29.85
CA ILE A 32 -23.08 9.07 -29.07
C ILE A 32 -23.71 8.95 -27.67
N THR A 33 -23.79 7.75 -27.14
CA THR A 33 -24.27 7.48 -25.77
C THR A 33 -23.32 6.52 -25.05
N LEU A 34 -23.32 6.55 -23.72
CA LEU A 34 -22.61 5.57 -22.89
C LEU A 34 -23.60 4.62 -22.21
N ASN A 35 -23.16 3.40 -21.94
CA ASN A 35 -23.89 2.43 -21.10
C ASN A 35 -24.10 2.92 -19.65
N LYS A 36 -23.29 3.86 -19.17
CA LYS A 36 -23.39 4.49 -17.84
C LYS A 36 -23.12 5.99 -17.91
N THR A 37 -23.89 6.78 -17.16
CA THR A 37 -23.63 8.20 -16.89
C THR A 37 -22.94 8.44 -15.54
N THR A 38 -22.97 7.44 -14.65
CA THR A 38 -22.21 7.43 -13.38
C THR A 38 -21.58 6.06 -13.14
N LEU A 39 -20.44 6.03 -12.47
CA LEU A 39 -19.67 4.82 -12.18
C LEU A 39 -18.97 4.95 -10.83
N THR A 40 -19.29 4.07 -9.88
CA THR A 40 -18.52 3.95 -8.63
C THR A 40 -17.55 2.77 -8.73
N LEU A 41 -16.27 3.01 -8.45
CA LEU A 41 -15.24 1.98 -8.38
C LEU A 41 -14.48 2.07 -7.06
N VAL A 42 -14.08 0.92 -6.53
CA VAL A 42 -13.04 0.85 -5.50
C VAL A 42 -11.67 1.01 -6.16
N GLN A 43 -10.72 1.67 -5.50
CA GLN A 43 -9.34 1.84 -5.97
C GLN A 43 -8.72 0.52 -6.47
N LYS A 44 -7.87 0.60 -7.51
CA LYS A 44 -7.26 -0.55 -8.23
C LYS A 44 -8.26 -1.45 -8.98
N LYS A 45 -9.57 -1.19 -8.95
CA LYS A 45 -10.57 -1.88 -9.78
C LYS A 45 -10.74 -1.19 -11.13
N THR A 46 -11.33 -1.93 -12.07
CA THR A 46 -11.52 -1.50 -13.46
C THR A 46 -12.92 -1.83 -13.96
N GLU A 47 -13.49 -1.02 -14.84
CA GLU A 47 -14.69 -1.36 -15.60
C GLU A 47 -14.69 -0.69 -16.98
N THR A 48 -15.22 -1.37 -17.99
CA THR A 48 -15.32 -0.83 -19.37
C THR A 48 -16.60 -0.04 -19.56
N LEU A 49 -16.46 1.22 -19.96
CA LEU A 49 -17.56 2.02 -20.50
C LEU A 49 -17.74 1.68 -21.99
N ILE A 50 -18.99 1.42 -22.39
CA ILE A 50 -19.34 1.07 -23.77
C ILE A 50 -20.01 2.28 -24.39
N ALA A 51 -19.43 2.76 -25.49
CA ALA A 51 -19.96 3.86 -26.29
C ALA A 51 -20.71 3.34 -27.52
N THR A 52 -21.93 3.84 -27.73
CA THR A 52 -22.82 3.46 -28.83
C THR A 52 -23.07 4.66 -29.74
N LEU A 53 -22.97 4.46 -31.05
CA LEU A 53 -23.27 5.49 -32.06
C LEU A 53 -24.72 5.39 -32.53
N THR A 54 -25.29 6.54 -32.89
CA THR A 54 -26.62 6.66 -33.52
C THR A 54 -26.46 7.24 -34.93
N PRO A 55 -27.09 6.67 -35.98
CA PRO A 55 -27.76 5.37 -36.00
C PRO A 55 -26.77 4.20 -35.75
N THR A 56 -27.28 2.99 -35.49
CA THR A 56 -26.47 1.84 -35.02
C THR A 56 -25.50 1.28 -36.06
N ASP A 57 -25.68 1.63 -37.32
CA ASP A 57 -24.80 1.34 -38.46
C ASP A 57 -23.77 2.45 -38.72
N ALA A 58 -23.81 3.54 -37.94
CA ALA A 58 -22.84 4.62 -38.07
C ALA A 58 -21.43 4.19 -37.64
N THR A 59 -20.42 4.69 -38.36
CA THR A 59 -19.01 4.41 -38.08
C THR A 59 -18.26 5.68 -37.67
N GLY A 60 -17.28 5.54 -36.78
CA GLY A 60 -16.43 6.65 -36.36
C GLY A 60 -15.37 6.21 -35.36
N THR A 61 -14.25 6.92 -35.30
CA THR A 61 -13.22 6.69 -34.27
C THR A 61 -13.64 7.39 -32.98
N ILE A 62 -13.78 6.64 -31.90
CA ILE A 62 -14.12 7.17 -30.57
C ILE A 62 -12.81 7.43 -29.82
N THR A 63 -12.66 8.64 -29.27
CA THR A 63 -11.53 9.01 -28.40
C THR A 63 -12.01 9.16 -26.96
N TRP A 64 -11.19 8.68 -26.02
CA TRP A 64 -11.47 8.71 -24.59
C TRP A 64 -10.54 9.66 -23.85
N THR A 65 -11.07 10.40 -22.88
CA THR A 65 -10.29 11.26 -21.97
C THR A 65 -10.85 11.17 -20.55
N SER A 66 -9.98 11.39 -19.56
CA SER A 66 -10.38 11.62 -18.16
C SER A 66 -10.03 13.05 -17.76
N SER A 67 -10.91 13.72 -17.01
CA SER A 67 -10.64 15.06 -16.47
C SER A 67 -9.58 15.05 -15.35
N ASN A 68 -9.33 13.91 -14.72
CA ASN A 68 -8.32 13.76 -13.67
C ASN A 68 -7.73 12.34 -13.66
N THR A 69 -6.61 12.16 -14.35
CA THR A 69 -5.88 10.89 -14.44
C THR A 69 -5.25 10.41 -13.14
N ALA A 70 -5.12 11.28 -12.12
CA ALA A 70 -4.68 10.88 -10.78
C ALA A 70 -5.80 10.20 -9.97
N VAL A 71 -7.07 10.40 -10.35
CA VAL A 71 -8.23 9.72 -9.74
C VAL A 71 -8.66 8.51 -10.58
N ALA A 72 -8.86 8.69 -11.88
CA ALA A 72 -9.23 7.60 -12.79
C ALA A 72 -8.62 7.79 -14.19
N THR A 73 -8.05 6.72 -14.75
CA THR A 73 -7.59 6.68 -16.15
C THR A 73 -8.59 5.93 -17.03
N VAL A 74 -8.50 6.12 -18.34
CA VAL A 74 -9.30 5.39 -19.34
C VAL A 74 -8.41 5.05 -20.54
N ASP A 75 -8.52 3.85 -21.09
CA ASP A 75 -7.79 3.43 -22.29
C ASP A 75 -8.58 3.72 -23.59
N ASN A 76 -7.97 3.42 -24.74
CA ASN A 76 -8.61 3.62 -26.05
C ASN A 76 -9.86 2.73 -26.29
N ASN A 77 -10.06 1.70 -25.47
CA ASN A 77 -11.21 0.78 -25.54
C ASN A 77 -12.31 1.14 -24.53
N GLY A 78 -12.14 2.22 -23.74
CA GLY A 78 -13.08 2.62 -22.69
C GLY A 78 -12.89 1.88 -21.36
N LEU A 79 -11.80 1.14 -21.16
CA LEU A 79 -11.47 0.52 -19.86
C LEU A 79 -11.05 1.60 -18.86
N VAL A 80 -11.94 1.92 -17.92
CA VAL A 80 -11.67 2.83 -16.81
C VAL A 80 -10.92 2.09 -15.72
N THR A 81 -9.85 2.68 -15.19
CA THR A 81 -9.06 2.16 -14.05
C THR A 81 -9.06 3.18 -12.92
N ALA A 82 -9.45 2.73 -11.71
CA ALA A 82 -9.48 3.55 -10.51
C ALA A 82 -8.08 3.67 -9.88
N VAL A 83 -7.55 4.90 -9.80
CA VAL A 83 -6.17 5.20 -9.38
C VAL A 83 -6.11 5.64 -7.92
N ALA A 84 -6.92 6.60 -7.50
CA ALA A 84 -6.99 7.13 -6.14
C ALA A 84 -8.40 7.66 -5.82
N ALA A 85 -8.75 7.74 -4.54
CA ALA A 85 -10.07 8.20 -4.10
C ALA A 85 -10.38 9.64 -4.53
N GLY A 86 -11.62 9.89 -4.96
CA GLY A 86 -12.06 11.20 -5.48
C GLY A 86 -13.07 11.07 -6.62
N THR A 87 -13.25 12.14 -7.40
CA THR A 87 -14.10 12.14 -8.61
C THR A 87 -13.35 12.58 -9.87
N ALA A 88 -13.74 12.01 -11.00
CA ALA A 88 -13.24 12.35 -12.34
C ALA A 88 -14.36 12.18 -13.39
N THR A 89 -14.34 12.97 -14.47
CA THR A 89 -15.28 12.80 -15.59
C THR A 89 -14.56 12.11 -16.74
N VAL A 90 -15.03 10.92 -17.12
CA VAL A 90 -14.59 10.23 -18.33
C VAL A 90 -15.48 10.66 -19.50
N THR A 91 -14.86 11.04 -20.61
CA THR A 91 -15.55 11.53 -21.82
C THR A 91 -15.20 10.66 -23.02
N ALA A 92 -16.22 10.17 -23.72
CA ALA A 92 -16.10 9.59 -25.05
C ALA A 92 -16.48 10.65 -26.10
N SER A 93 -15.65 10.83 -27.13
CA SER A 93 -15.88 11.80 -28.20
C SER A 93 -15.81 11.15 -29.58
N VAL A 94 -16.65 11.60 -30.52
CA VAL A 94 -16.59 11.23 -31.94
C VAL A 94 -16.98 12.44 -32.78
N ASN A 95 -16.08 12.90 -33.65
CA ASN A 95 -16.21 14.19 -34.35
C ASN A 95 -16.47 15.34 -33.34
N SER A 96 -17.64 15.98 -33.40
CA SER A 96 -18.09 17.03 -32.47
C SER A 96 -19.11 16.54 -31.42
N LEU A 97 -19.36 15.24 -31.34
CA LEU A 97 -20.32 14.61 -30.43
C LEU A 97 -19.59 14.07 -29.21
N THR A 98 -20.17 14.24 -28.03
CA THR A 98 -19.59 13.80 -26.76
C THR A 98 -20.62 13.11 -25.86
N ALA A 99 -20.17 12.15 -25.07
CA ALA A 99 -20.92 11.57 -23.96
C ALA A 99 -19.99 11.39 -22.75
N THR A 100 -20.53 11.59 -21.55
CA THR A 100 -19.74 11.67 -20.30
C THR A 100 -20.25 10.71 -19.24
N CYS A 101 -19.33 10.18 -18.44
CA CYS A 101 -19.59 9.42 -17.23
C CYS A 101 -18.85 10.05 -16.05
N GLU A 102 -19.57 10.35 -14.96
CA GLU A 102 -18.96 10.75 -13.68
C GLU A 102 -18.47 9.50 -12.95
N VAL A 103 -17.16 9.42 -12.71
CA VAL A 103 -16.50 8.32 -12.02
C VAL A 103 -16.17 8.75 -10.59
N THR A 104 -16.76 8.08 -9.62
CA THR A 104 -16.42 8.19 -8.20
C THR A 104 -15.52 7.03 -7.82
N VAL A 105 -14.31 7.34 -7.34
CA VAL A 105 -13.41 6.33 -6.78
C VAL A 105 -13.50 6.37 -5.26
N GLU A 106 -13.90 5.25 -4.68
CA GLU A 106 -13.82 4.98 -3.25
C GLU A 106 -12.44 4.40 -2.92
N SER A 107 -11.90 4.74 -1.75
CA SER A 107 -10.71 4.06 -1.22
C SER A 107 -11.00 2.57 -1.07
N ASP A 108 -10.01 1.72 -1.35
CA ASP A 108 -10.06 0.28 -1.05
C ASP A 108 -9.86 -0.04 0.44
N GLY A 109 -9.80 0.99 1.29
CA GLY A 109 -9.43 0.89 2.69
C GLY A 109 -7.92 0.77 2.88
N SER A 110 -7.10 0.84 1.82
CA SER A 110 -5.66 1.06 2.00
C SER A 110 -5.40 2.52 2.39
N TYR A 111 -4.62 2.63 3.46
CA TYR A 111 -4.02 3.88 3.91
C TYR A 111 -3.13 4.48 2.80
N ASP A 112 -3.02 5.82 2.74
CA ASP A 112 -1.99 6.49 1.94
C ASP A 112 -0.73 6.64 2.80
N PRO A 113 0.34 5.86 2.54
CA PRO A 113 1.59 5.94 3.29
C PRO A 113 2.12 7.38 3.39
N ALA A 114 2.05 8.14 2.30
CA ALA A 114 2.65 9.47 2.19
C ALA A 114 1.99 10.51 3.12
N ALA A 115 0.76 10.27 3.59
CA ALA A 115 0.10 11.12 4.58
C ALA A 115 0.92 11.24 5.88
N SER A 116 1.64 10.18 6.28
CA SER A 116 2.54 10.21 7.44
C SER A 116 3.73 11.17 7.31
N LEU A 117 4.09 11.64 6.11
CA LEU A 117 5.19 12.59 5.85
C LEU A 117 4.76 14.07 5.92
N THR A 118 3.47 14.34 6.17
CA THR A 118 2.89 15.69 6.17
C THR A 118 3.20 16.51 7.42
N GLY A 119 3.51 15.87 8.55
CA GLY A 119 3.67 16.48 9.88
C GLY A 119 4.81 17.50 10.01
N SER A 120 5.02 18.01 11.22
CA SER A 120 5.85 19.20 11.50
C SER A 120 7.20 18.95 12.17
N ALA A 121 7.39 17.78 12.80
CA ALA A 121 8.62 17.39 13.49
C ALA A 121 8.80 15.87 13.41
N TYR A 122 10.01 15.38 13.13
CA TYR A 122 10.30 13.95 12.93
C TYR A 122 11.52 13.48 13.73
N TYR A 123 11.40 12.27 14.30
CA TYR A 123 12.45 11.52 14.98
C TYR A 123 12.56 10.15 14.30
N PRO A 124 13.21 10.06 13.12
CA PRO A 124 13.30 8.81 12.35
C PRO A 124 14.18 7.76 13.01
N ILE A 125 13.66 6.53 13.12
CA ILE A 125 14.34 5.33 13.69
C ILE A 125 14.60 4.31 12.56
N ILE A 126 13.64 4.11 11.66
CA ILE A 126 13.80 3.40 10.39
C ILE A 126 13.11 4.28 9.33
N LEU A 127 13.86 4.84 8.39
CA LEU A 127 13.28 5.56 7.26
C LEU A 127 14.28 5.56 6.10
N ASP A 128 13.77 5.16 4.93
CA ASP A 128 14.52 5.07 3.67
C ASP A 128 15.11 6.43 3.24
N ALA A 129 16.04 6.41 2.29
CA ALA A 129 16.79 7.61 1.92
C ALA A 129 15.90 8.64 1.18
N ALA A 130 15.03 8.16 0.29
CA ALA A 130 14.13 9.00 -0.51
C ALA A 130 13.08 9.69 0.39
N SER A 131 12.45 8.96 1.30
CA SER A 131 11.46 9.49 2.24
C SER A 131 12.07 10.40 3.29
N SER A 132 13.29 10.08 3.77
CA SER A 132 14.05 11.01 4.63
C SER A 132 14.35 12.34 3.94
N ALA A 133 14.68 12.34 2.64
CA ALA A 133 14.91 13.57 1.89
C ALA A 133 13.63 14.43 1.80
N LYS A 134 12.45 13.82 1.63
CA LYS A 134 11.14 14.53 1.59
C LYS A 134 10.83 15.29 2.88
N VAL A 135 11.35 14.86 4.04
CA VAL A 135 11.11 15.48 5.35
C VAL A 135 12.36 16.09 5.99
N GLN A 136 13.48 16.22 5.28
CA GLN A 136 14.79 16.57 5.87
C GLN A 136 14.78 17.85 6.71
N SER A 137 14.06 18.90 6.28
CA SER A 137 13.93 20.17 7.01
C SER A 137 13.06 20.10 8.29
N LYS A 138 12.46 18.95 8.56
CA LYS A 138 11.57 18.66 9.69
C LYS A 138 12.18 17.65 10.69
N ILE A 139 13.33 17.07 10.38
CA ILE A 139 14.02 16.10 11.25
C ILE A 139 14.59 16.85 12.48
N VAL A 140 14.18 16.43 13.68
CA VAL A 140 14.61 17.00 14.96
C VAL A 140 15.79 16.21 15.54
N ALA A 141 15.78 14.89 15.39
CA ALA A 141 16.88 14.00 15.79
C ALA A 141 16.88 12.75 14.90
N ASP A 142 18.01 12.46 14.24
CA ASP A 142 18.13 11.30 13.35
C ASP A 142 18.64 10.06 14.12
N LEU A 143 17.72 9.15 14.45
CA LEU A 143 17.97 7.93 15.22
C LEU A 143 18.17 6.70 14.32
N ARG A 144 18.22 6.88 13.00
CA ARG A 144 18.39 5.78 12.03
C ARG A 144 19.75 5.09 12.16
N PRO A 145 19.87 3.80 11.80
CA PRO A 145 21.15 3.11 11.81
C PRO A 145 22.25 3.79 10.99
N ASP A 146 23.48 3.70 11.50
CA ASP A 146 24.73 4.05 10.83
C ASP A 146 25.84 3.06 11.25
N GLU A 147 27.00 3.15 10.59
CA GLU A 147 28.12 2.21 10.80
C GLU A 147 28.95 2.47 12.07
N ALA A 148 28.55 3.41 12.95
CA ALA A 148 29.43 3.93 14.01
C ALA A 148 28.79 4.07 15.40
N THR A 149 27.56 4.55 15.45
CA THR A 149 26.88 5.00 16.67
C THR A 149 25.45 4.51 16.77
N LYS A 150 24.79 4.12 15.69
CA LYS A 150 23.36 3.73 15.70
C LYS A 150 23.20 2.37 15.04
N PHE A 151 22.83 1.32 15.77
CA PHE A 151 22.78 -0.02 15.19
C PHE A 151 21.58 -0.84 15.68
N LEU A 152 21.04 -1.64 14.77
CA LEU A 152 20.08 -2.69 15.07
C LEU A 152 20.83 -3.92 15.57
N TYR A 153 20.68 -4.25 16.85
CA TYR A 153 21.21 -5.47 17.43
C TYR A 153 20.12 -6.56 17.44
N VAL A 154 20.29 -7.57 16.57
CA VAL A 154 19.51 -8.80 16.58
C VAL A 154 20.05 -9.74 17.66
N TRP A 155 19.17 -10.32 18.49
CA TRP A 155 19.58 -11.23 19.55
C TRP A 155 20.10 -12.55 18.97
N GLU A 156 21.11 -13.11 19.63
CA GLU A 156 21.89 -14.23 19.09
C GLU A 156 21.01 -15.47 18.86
N ASN A 157 21.10 -16.03 17.66
CA ASN A 157 20.36 -17.22 17.21
C ASN A 157 18.81 -17.08 17.21
N THR A 158 18.26 -15.86 17.37
CA THR A 158 16.80 -15.70 17.39
C THR A 158 16.19 -15.43 16.02
N TYR A 159 16.62 -14.37 15.32
CA TYR A 159 16.15 -14.09 13.96
C TYR A 159 17.15 -14.51 12.89
N THR A 160 16.63 -14.89 11.72
CA THR A 160 17.36 -14.89 10.45
C THR A 160 16.89 -13.70 9.59
N ALA A 161 17.72 -13.30 8.62
CA ALA A 161 17.34 -12.25 7.66
C ALA A 161 16.22 -12.74 6.72
N GLY A 162 15.19 -11.91 6.56
CA GLY A 162 14.13 -12.11 5.57
C GLY A 162 14.50 -11.57 4.18
N THR A 163 13.50 -11.43 3.32
CA THR A 163 13.68 -10.96 1.93
C THR A 163 13.10 -9.55 1.76
N ALA A 164 13.96 -8.54 1.88
CA ALA A 164 13.61 -7.13 1.68
C ALA A 164 13.74 -6.70 0.21
N THR A 165 12.88 -7.24 -0.67
CA THR A 165 12.89 -6.91 -2.11
C THR A 165 11.51 -6.52 -2.61
N GLY A 166 11.39 -5.33 -3.20
CA GLY A 166 10.13 -4.81 -3.77
C GLY A 166 9.87 -3.36 -3.34
N PRO A 167 8.62 -2.90 -3.39
CA PRO A 167 8.24 -1.63 -2.78
C PRO A 167 8.25 -1.71 -1.25
N ASN A 168 8.89 -0.72 -0.63
CA ASN A 168 8.83 -0.46 0.81
C ASN A 168 7.45 0.12 1.21
N PHE A 169 7.30 0.57 2.46
CA PHE A 169 6.01 1.09 2.96
C PHE A 169 5.48 2.27 2.11
N TYR A 170 6.36 3.11 1.58
CA TYR A 170 6.01 4.27 0.75
C TYR A 170 5.88 3.96 -0.75
N GLY A 171 6.07 2.70 -1.16
CA GLY A 171 6.08 2.30 -2.57
C GLY A 171 7.44 2.48 -3.26
N GLU A 172 8.47 2.96 -2.55
CA GLU A 172 9.82 3.16 -3.09
C GLU A 172 10.56 1.82 -3.19
N VAL A 173 11.38 1.64 -4.23
CA VAL A 173 12.12 0.38 -4.44
C VAL A 173 13.46 0.41 -3.69
N GLU A 174 13.37 0.54 -2.37
CA GLU A 174 14.49 0.47 -1.42
C GLU A 174 14.27 -0.67 -0.40
N GLY A 175 15.33 -1.06 0.32
CA GLY A 175 15.27 -2.12 1.32
C GLY A 175 14.65 -1.66 2.64
N TRP A 176 14.08 -2.60 3.39
CA TRP A 176 13.50 -2.42 4.72
C TRP A 176 14.07 -3.46 5.71
N VAL A 177 13.71 -3.38 7.00
CA VAL A 177 14.11 -4.39 7.99
C VAL A 177 13.19 -5.61 7.85
N SER A 178 13.71 -6.71 7.32
CA SER A 178 12.99 -7.98 7.14
C SER A 178 13.61 -9.06 8.02
N LEU A 179 12.83 -9.64 8.93
CA LEU A 179 13.30 -10.62 9.91
C LEU A 179 12.36 -11.82 10.00
N VAL A 180 12.93 -13.01 10.18
CA VAL A 180 12.21 -14.27 10.26
C VAL A 180 12.60 -14.99 11.55
N VAL A 181 11.61 -15.39 12.35
CA VAL A 181 11.82 -16.15 13.60
C VAL A 181 12.52 -17.46 13.28
N GLY A 182 13.66 -17.69 13.91
CA GLY A 182 14.51 -18.86 13.70
C GLY A 182 14.00 -20.11 14.42
N SER A 183 14.91 -21.02 14.76
CA SER A 183 14.59 -22.28 15.47
C SER A 183 14.41 -22.11 16.99
N VAL A 184 14.70 -20.94 17.54
CA VAL A 184 14.57 -20.61 18.97
C VAL A 184 13.27 -19.85 19.19
N GLY A 185 12.49 -20.25 20.20
CA GLY A 185 11.08 -19.84 20.35
C GLY A 185 10.81 -18.33 20.34
N TRP A 186 11.34 -17.58 21.31
CA TRP A 186 11.18 -16.12 21.36
C TRP A 186 12.31 -15.43 20.60
N SER A 187 11.97 -14.45 19.77
CA SER A 187 12.96 -13.69 18.98
C SER A 187 12.86 -12.20 19.18
N GLY A 188 14.01 -11.53 19.25
CA GLY A 188 14.08 -10.11 19.56
C GLY A 188 15.23 -9.36 18.89
N ALA A 189 15.04 -8.06 18.72
CA ALA A 189 16.09 -7.13 18.30
C ALA A 189 15.78 -5.72 18.83
N GLY A 190 16.80 -4.88 18.93
CA GLY A 190 16.67 -3.50 19.43
C GLY A 190 17.63 -2.53 18.76
N PHE A 191 17.19 -1.28 18.61
CA PHE A 191 17.97 -0.16 18.07
C PHE A 191 18.68 0.55 19.20
N ASN A 192 20.01 0.47 19.21
CA ASN A 192 20.86 1.18 20.13
C ASN A 192 21.45 2.43 19.48
N VAL A 193 21.25 3.59 20.09
CA VAL A 193 21.81 4.88 19.69
C VAL A 193 22.87 5.26 20.72
N GLN A 194 24.15 5.02 20.41
CA GLN A 194 25.25 5.30 21.33
C GLN A 194 25.47 6.79 21.63
N ASP A 195 24.89 7.69 20.82
CA ASP A 195 24.92 9.14 21.03
C ASP A 195 23.80 9.62 21.97
N ALA A 196 24.18 9.93 23.21
CA ALA A 196 23.28 10.48 24.21
C ALA A 196 22.70 11.85 23.80
N THR A 197 23.41 12.66 23.03
CA THR A 197 22.94 14.01 22.65
C THR A 197 21.79 13.96 21.64
N THR A 198 21.79 12.95 20.77
CA THR A 198 20.68 12.66 19.85
C THR A 198 19.51 11.98 20.58
N ILE A 199 19.75 11.07 21.52
CA ILE A 199 18.68 10.47 22.36
C ILE A 199 17.97 11.53 23.20
N ASP A 200 18.71 12.43 23.85
CA ASP A 200 18.16 13.41 24.79
C ASP A 200 17.08 14.31 24.16
N LYS A 201 17.04 14.43 22.82
CA LYS A 201 15.95 15.09 22.07
C LYS A 201 14.59 14.43 22.24
N LEU A 202 14.53 13.12 22.53
CA LEU A 202 13.28 12.42 22.80
C LEU A 202 12.58 12.91 24.08
N ALA A 203 13.31 13.57 25.00
CA ALA A 203 12.75 14.15 26.22
C ALA A 203 11.72 15.26 25.92
N ASP A 204 11.85 15.98 24.79
CA ASP A 204 10.90 17.01 24.37
C ASP A 204 9.50 16.41 24.09
N ILE A 205 9.46 15.16 23.61
CA ILE A 205 8.23 14.42 23.30
C ILE A 205 7.51 14.00 24.58
N THR A 206 8.22 13.42 25.56
CA THR A 206 7.61 13.04 26.84
C THR A 206 7.31 14.23 27.73
N ALA A 207 8.02 15.36 27.59
CA ALA A 207 7.59 16.63 28.16
C ALA A 207 6.24 17.08 27.56
N ASN A 208 6.12 17.09 26.23
CA ASN A 208 4.98 17.65 25.49
C ASN A 208 4.38 16.67 24.46
N PRO A 209 3.74 15.56 24.88
CA PRO A 209 3.36 14.45 23.98
C PRO A 209 2.15 14.73 23.07
N THR A 210 1.42 15.82 23.31
CA THR A 210 0.20 16.15 22.58
C THR A 210 0.49 16.41 21.10
N GLY A 211 -0.16 15.64 20.23
CA GLY A 211 0.02 15.71 18.78
C GLY A 211 1.20 14.89 18.24
N TYR A 212 2.00 14.27 19.11
CA TYR A 212 3.02 13.30 18.70
C TYR A 212 2.44 11.88 18.61
N TYR A 213 2.85 11.16 17.58
CA TYR A 213 2.48 9.77 17.31
C TYR A 213 3.74 8.96 16.98
N LEU A 214 3.84 7.75 17.53
CA LEU A 214 4.71 6.71 16.99
C LEU A 214 4.01 6.13 15.75
N HIS A 215 4.67 6.21 14.60
CA HIS A 215 4.28 5.55 13.36
C HIS A 215 5.16 4.32 13.15
N ILE A 216 4.57 3.24 12.64
CA ILE A 216 5.26 2.01 12.25
C ILE A 216 4.62 1.51 10.95
N GLY A 217 5.39 1.40 9.87
CA GLY A 217 5.03 0.57 8.73
C GLY A 217 5.36 -0.88 9.06
N ILE A 218 4.36 -1.75 9.12
CA ILE A 218 4.52 -3.16 9.52
C ILE A 218 3.89 -4.10 8.50
N LYS A 219 4.52 -5.26 8.32
CA LYS A 219 4.05 -6.32 7.44
C LYS A 219 4.42 -7.70 8.01
N SER A 220 3.49 -8.64 7.87
CA SER A 220 3.64 -10.04 8.30
C SER A 220 2.63 -10.93 7.58
N LYS A 221 2.90 -12.23 7.51
CA LYS A 221 2.06 -13.27 6.85
C LYS A 221 1.46 -14.28 7.81
N ASP A 222 1.74 -14.17 9.10
CA ASP A 222 1.36 -15.16 10.11
C ASP A 222 0.73 -14.48 11.33
N ASN A 223 -0.28 -15.11 11.92
CA ASN A 223 -1.10 -14.54 12.99
C ASN A 223 -0.38 -14.40 14.36
N ALA A 224 0.95 -14.26 14.38
CA ALA A 224 1.69 -13.98 15.59
C ALA A 224 1.39 -12.59 16.15
N VAL A 225 1.46 -12.50 17.48
CA VAL A 225 1.48 -11.22 18.21
C VAL A 225 2.93 -10.77 18.30
N HIS A 226 3.21 -9.55 17.85
CA HIS A 226 4.50 -8.92 18.04
C HIS A 226 4.43 -8.03 19.29
N VAL A 227 5.53 -7.87 20.01
CA VAL A 227 5.66 -6.84 21.06
C VAL A 227 6.55 -5.76 20.54
N ILE A 228 6.16 -4.51 20.75
CA ILE A 228 7.03 -3.35 20.58
C ILE A 228 7.33 -2.80 21.98
N GLY A 229 8.56 -2.37 22.18
CA GLY A 229 8.94 -1.59 23.35
C GLY A 229 9.70 -0.35 22.98
N LEU A 230 9.40 0.72 23.70
CA LEU A 230 10.16 1.97 23.70
C LEU A 230 10.92 2.03 25.01
N ASP A 231 12.23 2.22 24.92
CA ASP A 231 13.14 2.14 26.06
C ASP A 231 13.71 3.52 26.37
N GLY A 232 13.54 3.93 27.63
CA GLY A 232 13.72 5.30 28.11
C GLY A 232 14.44 5.30 29.45
N GLN A 233 14.25 6.35 30.25
CA GLN A 233 14.52 6.25 31.70
C GLN A 233 13.58 5.22 32.36
N SER A 234 12.36 5.11 31.84
CA SER A 234 11.44 3.98 31.99
C SER A 234 11.09 3.43 30.61
N ASN A 235 10.76 2.14 30.53
CA ASN A 235 10.27 1.52 29.31
C ASN A 235 8.75 1.36 29.33
N VAL A 236 8.16 1.33 28.13
CA VAL A 236 6.80 0.84 27.89
C VAL A 236 6.88 -0.29 26.88
N LYS A 237 6.10 -1.34 27.09
CA LYS A 237 5.93 -2.46 26.15
C LYS A 237 4.45 -2.69 25.88
N PHE A 238 4.12 -2.96 24.62
CA PHE A 238 2.74 -3.20 24.18
C PHE A 238 2.71 -4.24 23.06
N ALA A 239 1.57 -4.93 22.93
CA ALA A 239 1.37 -5.89 21.86
C ALA A 239 0.79 -5.22 20.59
N LEU A 240 1.18 -5.76 19.44
CA LEU A 240 0.57 -5.55 18.13
C LEU A 240 -0.09 -6.87 17.70
N GLY A 241 -1.40 -6.96 17.85
CA GLY A 241 -2.15 -8.21 17.69
C GLY A 241 -3.54 -8.18 18.32
N ALA A 242 -4.41 -9.05 17.83
CA ALA A 242 -5.79 -9.19 18.32
C ALA A 242 -5.90 -9.68 19.79
N THR A 243 -4.80 -10.12 20.41
CA THR A 243 -4.76 -10.71 21.75
C THR A 243 -3.52 -10.27 22.53
N ALA A 244 -3.63 -10.22 23.86
CA ALA A 244 -2.51 -9.93 24.74
C ALA A 244 -1.39 -10.96 24.59
N PHE A 245 -0.15 -10.49 24.68
CA PHE A 245 1.06 -11.31 24.63
C PHE A 245 1.43 -11.78 26.04
N ASN A 246 1.78 -13.07 26.20
CA ASN A 246 2.18 -13.62 27.50
C ASN A 246 3.72 -13.68 27.62
N ASP A 247 4.28 -12.69 28.29
CA ASP A 247 5.69 -12.58 28.64
C ASP A 247 5.96 -13.26 29.99
N ASN A 248 6.17 -14.57 29.94
CA ASN A 248 6.51 -15.42 31.09
C ASN A 248 5.59 -15.24 32.33
N GLY A 249 4.28 -15.15 32.09
CA GLY A 249 3.25 -14.92 33.11
C GLY A 249 2.81 -13.47 33.27
N THR A 250 3.51 -12.52 32.66
CA THR A 250 3.09 -11.11 32.56
C THR A 250 2.34 -10.88 31.25
N LEU A 251 1.09 -10.44 31.30
CA LEU A 251 0.36 -10.05 30.09
C LEU A 251 0.81 -8.67 29.62
N ILE A 252 1.07 -8.56 28.33
CA ILE A 252 1.32 -7.31 27.62
C ILE A 252 0.10 -7.07 26.73
N GLU A 253 -0.71 -6.08 27.11
CA GLU A 253 -1.96 -5.79 26.41
C GLU A 253 -1.72 -5.19 25.01
N PRO A 254 -2.62 -5.43 24.04
CA PRO A 254 -2.55 -4.79 22.74
C PRO A 254 -2.82 -3.28 22.83
N LEU A 255 -2.06 -2.50 22.05
CA LEU A 255 -2.40 -1.11 21.76
C LEU A 255 -2.89 -0.90 20.32
N ALA A 256 -2.58 -1.83 19.41
CA ALA A 256 -3.09 -1.83 18.05
C ALA A 256 -3.08 -3.24 17.44
N ASP A 257 -3.70 -3.40 16.27
CA ASP A 257 -3.76 -4.65 15.52
C ASP A 257 -3.71 -4.36 14.01
N PHE A 258 -3.26 -5.34 13.21
CA PHE A 258 -3.14 -5.22 11.74
C PHE A 258 -3.41 -6.56 11.04
N LYS A 259 -3.65 -6.56 9.73
CA LYS A 259 -3.88 -7.82 9.00
C LYS A 259 -2.56 -8.51 8.66
N ARG A 260 -2.55 -9.84 8.73
CA ARG A 260 -1.39 -10.70 8.44
C ARG A 260 -1.51 -11.29 7.03
N ASP A 261 -1.82 -10.43 6.07
CA ASP A 261 -2.05 -10.78 4.66
C ASP A 261 -0.78 -10.70 3.80
N GLY A 262 0.36 -10.29 4.40
CA GLY A 262 1.60 -10.06 3.67
C GLY A 262 1.68 -8.73 2.95
N GLU A 263 0.74 -7.82 3.17
CA GLU A 263 0.79 -6.43 2.71
C GLU A 263 1.30 -5.48 3.81
N TRP A 264 1.59 -4.24 3.43
CA TRP A 264 1.97 -3.18 4.36
C TRP A 264 0.74 -2.60 5.09
N HIS A 265 0.84 -2.45 6.40
CA HIS A 265 -0.15 -1.80 7.26
C HIS A 265 0.51 -0.69 8.08
N GLU A 266 -0.23 0.38 8.32
CA GLU A 266 0.18 1.42 9.27
C GLU A 266 -0.27 1.04 10.68
N ILE A 267 0.62 1.23 11.65
CA ILE A 267 0.26 1.38 13.06
C ILE A 267 0.62 2.79 13.52
N GLU A 268 -0.34 3.48 14.12
CA GLU A 268 -0.13 4.75 14.81
C GLU A 268 -0.54 4.69 16.27
N ILE A 269 0.35 5.10 17.17
CA ILE A 269 0.08 5.13 18.61
C ILE A 269 0.37 6.54 19.15
N PRO A 270 -0.62 7.23 19.77
CA PRO A 270 -0.40 8.52 20.39
C PRO A 270 0.67 8.45 21.49
N MET A 271 1.63 9.36 21.48
CA MET A 271 2.65 9.45 22.54
C MET A 271 2.04 9.81 23.91
N THR A 272 0.83 10.38 23.93
CA THR A 272 0.03 10.58 25.14
C THR A 272 -0.38 9.25 25.80
N THR A 273 -0.77 8.25 25.00
CA THR A 273 -1.07 6.88 25.47
C THR A 273 0.19 6.24 26.04
N LEU A 274 1.31 6.32 25.32
CA LEU A 274 2.58 5.73 25.74
C LEU A 274 3.12 6.36 27.03
N LYS A 275 3.03 7.69 27.17
CA LYS A 275 3.36 8.40 28.43
C LYS A 275 2.43 7.99 29.58
N THR A 276 1.13 7.80 29.31
CA THR A 276 0.15 7.34 30.32
C THR A 276 0.48 5.93 30.80
N ASN A 277 0.97 5.08 29.91
CA ASN A 277 1.47 3.74 30.20
C ASN A 277 2.90 3.73 30.80
N GLY A 278 3.44 4.90 31.18
CA GLY A 278 4.67 5.03 31.95
C GLY A 278 5.93 5.37 31.18
N LEU A 279 5.88 5.62 29.87
CA LEU A 279 7.07 6.01 29.08
C LEU A 279 7.61 7.37 29.50
N LEU A 280 8.91 7.42 29.82
CA LEU A 280 9.65 8.65 30.10
C LEU A 280 11.02 8.63 29.42
N TYR A 281 11.19 9.46 28.39
CA TYR A 281 12.50 9.96 27.98
C TYR A 281 12.82 11.20 28.83
N ALA A 282 14.09 11.33 29.24
CA ALA A 282 14.58 12.44 30.06
C ALA A 282 16.05 12.69 29.73
N SER A 283 16.51 13.94 29.78
CA SER A 283 17.91 14.25 29.43
C SER A 283 18.90 13.54 30.34
N GLY A 284 19.99 13.02 29.77
CA GLY A 284 20.97 12.18 30.45
C GLY A 284 20.55 10.71 30.55
N MET A 285 19.88 10.14 29.53
CA MET A 285 19.52 8.73 29.54
C MET A 285 20.75 7.81 29.66
N GLY A 286 20.73 6.91 30.65
CA GLY A 286 21.75 5.88 30.82
C GLY A 286 21.54 4.65 29.90
N THR A 287 20.28 4.34 29.60
CA THR A 287 19.89 3.38 28.56
C THR A 287 20.05 4.03 27.19
N LYS A 288 20.58 3.26 26.24
CA LYS A 288 20.84 3.72 24.86
C LYS A 288 20.03 2.99 23.80
N ASN A 289 19.24 2.01 24.23
CA ASN A 289 18.22 1.36 23.42
C ASN A 289 17.02 2.31 23.37
N VAL A 290 16.42 2.54 22.19
CA VAL A 290 15.27 3.47 22.03
C VAL A 290 14.02 2.79 21.50
N PHE A 291 14.17 1.73 20.70
CA PHE A 291 13.09 0.95 20.12
C PHE A 291 13.53 -0.50 20.03
N TRP A 292 12.70 -1.43 20.49
CA TRP A 292 12.93 -2.87 20.37
C TRP A 292 11.63 -3.59 20.09
N PHE A 293 11.76 -4.83 19.59
CA PHE A 293 10.61 -5.64 19.24
C PHE A 293 10.85 -7.12 19.47
N LEU A 294 9.77 -7.85 19.74
CA LEU A 294 9.73 -9.30 19.86
C LEU A 294 8.73 -9.90 18.88
N SER A 295 9.05 -11.08 18.36
CA SER A 295 8.14 -11.96 17.61
C SER A 295 8.17 -13.36 18.22
N GLY A 296 7.05 -14.07 18.11
CA GLY A 296 6.74 -15.17 19.01
C GLY A 296 6.63 -16.55 18.44
N GLY A 297 7.33 -17.49 19.06
CA GLY A 297 6.87 -18.85 19.38
C GLY A 297 6.77 -19.84 18.21
N VAL A 298 6.77 -19.36 16.97
CA VAL A 298 6.59 -20.15 15.76
C VAL A 298 7.74 -19.86 14.81
N ALA A 299 8.55 -20.87 14.52
CA ALA A 299 9.62 -20.77 13.53
C ALA A 299 9.03 -20.42 12.15
N GLY A 300 9.62 -19.45 11.47
CA GLY A 300 9.13 -18.93 10.19
C GLY A 300 8.19 -17.73 10.30
N THR A 301 7.80 -17.28 11.51
CA THR A 301 7.08 -16.03 11.71
C THR A 301 7.86 -14.86 11.11
N THR A 302 7.18 -14.03 10.33
CA THR A 302 7.73 -12.89 9.60
C THR A 302 7.47 -11.57 10.34
N LEU A 303 8.48 -10.71 10.39
CA LEU A 303 8.35 -9.32 10.81
C LEU A 303 9.12 -8.44 9.82
N ASP A 304 8.37 -7.74 8.98
CA ASP A 304 8.85 -6.68 8.10
C ASP A 304 8.52 -5.32 8.74
N LEU A 305 9.51 -4.46 8.91
CA LEU A 305 9.42 -3.12 9.50
C LEU A 305 10.05 -2.07 8.59
N ASP A 306 9.33 -0.97 8.40
CA ASP A 306 9.75 0.23 7.69
C ASP A 306 9.06 1.45 8.31
N ALA A 307 9.45 2.66 7.88
CA ALA A 307 8.82 3.92 8.28
C ALA A 307 8.72 4.16 9.81
N VAL A 308 9.53 3.50 10.64
CA VAL A 308 9.45 3.64 12.10
C VAL A 308 9.98 5.02 12.52
N PHE A 309 9.09 5.88 13.00
CA PHE A 309 9.46 7.20 13.52
C PHE A 309 8.43 7.73 14.52
N ILE A 310 8.87 8.66 15.37
CA ILE A 310 7.93 9.51 16.11
C ILE A 310 7.79 10.83 15.35
N TYR A 311 6.57 11.29 15.15
CA TYR A 311 6.33 12.56 14.46
C TYR A 311 5.16 13.36 15.04
N LYS A 312 5.16 14.66 14.77
CA LYS A 312 4.08 15.57 15.17
C LYS A 312 3.14 15.82 13.99
N LYS A 313 1.88 15.44 14.12
CA LYS A 313 0.81 15.80 13.18
C LYS A 313 0.51 17.31 13.24
#